data_AF-A0A920G8R1-F1
#
_entry.id   AF-A0A920G8R1-F1
#
_cell.length_a   1.000
_cell.length_b   1.000
_cell.length_c   1.000
_cell.angle_alpha   90.00
_cell.angle_beta   90.00
_cell.angle_gamma   90.00
#
_symmetry.space_group_name_H-M   'P 1'
#
loop_
_entity.id
_entity.type
_entity.pdbx_description
1 polymer ?
#
loop_
_entity_poly.entity_id
_entity_poly.type
_entity_poly.pdbx_seq_one_letter_code
_entity_poly.pdbx_strand_id
1 'polypeptide(L)' 'MREKINFYFFLPLFFISCSMGSYSSLEESELRSGIRYDSLFLGVKFGMTSSDFYSHCWDLNKKNWFLRVHQITQ' A
#
# COMPACT_ATOMS: atom_id res chain seq x y z
N MET A 1 -22.71 52.30 -22.70
CA MET A 1 -23.22 50.94 -22.44
C MET A 1 -22.11 50.17 -21.74
N ARG A 2 -22.30 49.80 -20.47
CA ARG A 2 -21.27 49.16 -19.64
C ARG A 2 -21.69 47.71 -19.48
N GLU A 3 -21.18 46.85 -20.36
CA GLU A 3 -21.45 45.41 -20.34
C GLU A 3 -20.89 44.82 -19.04
N LYS A 4 -21.78 44.52 -18.09
CA LYS A 4 -21.41 43.84 -16.85
C LYS A 4 -21.19 42.38 -17.18
N ILE A 5 -19.95 42.02 -17.50
CA ILE A 5 -19.52 40.63 -17.67
C ILE A 5 -19.78 39.90 -16.35
N ASN A 6 -20.74 38.97 -16.40
CA ASN A 6 -21.18 38.20 -15.24
C ASN A 6 -20.16 37.09 -14.97
N PHE A 7 -19.32 37.29 -13.95
CA PHE A 7 -18.21 36.40 -13.57
C PHE A 7 -18.64 34.94 -13.28
N TYR A 8 -19.93 34.73 -12.98
CA TYR A 8 -20.57 33.41 -12.79
C TYR A 8 -20.42 32.45 -13.98
N PHE A 9 -20.16 32.96 -15.18
CA PHE A 9 -20.01 32.12 -16.38
C PHE A 9 -18.75 31.23 -16.35
N PHE A 10 -17.71 31.60 -15.60
CA PHE A 10 -16.47 30.82 -15.49
C PHE A 10 -16.46 29.82 -14.32
N LEU A 11 -17.50 29.83 -13.47
CA LEU A 11 -17.61 28.96 -12.30
C LEU A 11 -17.61 27.44 -12.61
N PRO A 12 -18.18 26.93 -13.73
CA PRO A 12 -18.18 25.49 -14.00
C PRO A 12 -16.84 24.93 -14.51
N LEU A 13 -15.88 25.77 -14.90
CA LEU A 13 -14.58 25.33 -15.43
C LEU A 13 -13.65 24.74 -14.36
N PHE A 14 -13.93 24.98 -13.07
CA PHE A 14 -13.09 24.53 -11.96
C PHE A 14 -13.21 23.02 -11.68
N PHE A 15 -14.30 22.38 -12.11
CA PHE A 15 -14.58 20.97 -11.81
C PHE A 15 -13.98 19.96 -12.80
N ILE A 16 -13.37 20.42 -13.90
CA ILE A 16 -12.88 19.53 -14.97
C ILE A 16 -11.49 18.95 -14.66
N SER A 17 -10.81 19.41 -13.61
CA SER A 17 -9.38 19.09 -13.39
C SER A 17 -9.10 17.82 -12.57
N CYS A 18 -10.04 16.88 -12.47
CA CYS A 18 -9.78 15.58 -11.84
C CYS A 18 -9.32 14.57 -12.89
N SER A 19 -8.02 14.53 -13.16
CA SER A 19 -7.40 13.50 -14.00
C SER A 19 -6.92 12.32 -13.15
N MET A 20 -7.54 11.15 -13.34
CA MET A 20 -6.99 9.88 -12.85
C MET A 20 -5.65 9.62 -13.54
N GLY A 21 -4.56 9.59 -12.77
CA GLY A 21 -3.23 9.28 -13.28
C GLY A 21 -3.08 7.79 -13.65
N SER A 22 -1.97 7.44 -14.29
CA SER A 22 -1.61 6.06 -14.65
C SER A 22 -1.57 5.10 -13.45
N TYR A 23 -1.30 5.63 -12.26
CA TYR A 23 -1.35 4.84 -11.02
C TYR A 23 -2.78 4.39 -10.70
N SER A 24 -3.78 5.28 -10.79
CA SER A 24 -5.16 4.99 -10.40
C SER A 24 -5.81 3.93 -11.31
N SER A 25 -5.50 3.97 -12.62
CA SER A 25 -6.00 2.95 -13.55
C SER A 25 -5.34 1.59 -13.34
N LEU A 26 -4.04 1.58 -13.01
CA LEU A 26 -3.31 0.36 -12.65
C LEU A 26 -3.86 -0.23 -11.35
N GLU A 27 -4.02 0.59 -10.31
CA GLU A 27 -4.63 0.21 -9.03
C GLU A 27 -6.02 -0.42 -9.22
N GLU A 28 -6.91 0.22 -9.99
CA GLU A 28 -8.23 -0.34 -10.27
C GLU A 28 -8.14 -1.70 -10.99
N SER A 29 -7.24 -1.83 -11.97
CA SER A 29 -7.05 -3.09 -12.70
C SER A 29 -6.53 -4.23 -11.80
N GLU A 30 -5.55 -3.93 -10.94
CA GLU A 30 -4.97 -4.88 -9.98
C GLU A 30 -6.00 -5.29 -8.93
N LEU A 31 -6.80 -4.34 -8.42
CA LEU A 31 -7.88 -4.62 -7.48
C LEU A 31 -8.96 -5.52 -8.10
N ARG A 32 -9.35 -5.27 -9.37
CA ARG A 32 -10.33 -6.09 -10.10
C ARG A 32 -9.84 -7.50 -10.42
N SER A 33 -8.52 -7.70 -10.56
CA SER A 33 -7.95 -9.03 -10.82
C SER A 33 -8.24 -10.03 -9.70
N GLY A 34 -8.47 -9.53 -8.47
CA GLY A 34 -8.65 -10.37 -7.28
C GLY A 34 -7.39 -11.11 -6.82
N ILE A 35 -6.28 -10.99 -7.55
CA ILE A 35 -5.00 -11.62 -7.22
C ILE A 35 -4.39 -10.84 -6.05
N ARG A 36 -3.83 -11.58 -5.08
CA ARG A 36 -3.16 -11.01 -3.91
C ARG A 36 -1.76 -11.59 -3.79
N TYR A 37 -0.77 -10.70 -3.85
CA TYR A 37 0.61 -11.02 -3.57
C TYR A 37 0.92 -10.63 -2.12
N ASP A 38 0.58 -11.51 -1.19
CA ASP A 38 0.75 -11.27 0.25
C ASP A 38 2.09 -11.81 0.78
N SER A 39 2.76 -12.68 0.04
CA SER A 39 3.94 -13.39 0.53
C SER A 39 5.20 -12.53 0.47
N LEU A 40 5.97 -12.57 1.55
CA LEU A 40 7.25 -11.91 1.73
C LEU A 40 8.37 -12.95 1.87
N PHE A 41 9.60 -12.46 2.03
CA PHE A 41 10.75 -13.31 2.29
C PHE A 41 10.60 -14.09 3.60
N LEU A 42 11.31 -15.22 3.70
CA LEU A 42 11.37 -16.08 4.90
C LEU A 42 9.99 -16.61 5.36
N GLY A 43 9.02 -16.72 4.46
CA GLY A 43 7.68 -17.25 4.76
C GLY A 43 6.78 -16.30 5.55
N VAL A 44 7.17 -15.04 5.71
CA VAL A 44 6.32 -13.98 6.27
C VAL A 44 5.26 -13.60 5.23
N LYS A 45 4.09 -13.11 5.67
CA LYS A 45 3.04 -12.61 4.77
C LYS A 45 2.43 -11.32 5.30
N PHE A 46 1.98 -10.45 4.39
CA PHE A 46 1.13 -9.30 4.71
C PHE A 46 -0.21 -9.78 5.30
N GLY A 47 -0.70 -9.07 6.32
CA GLY A 47 -1.95 -9.42 7.00
C GLY A 47 -1.85 -10.53 8.05
N MET A 48 -0.65 -11.05 8.30
CA MET A 48 -0.37 -11.97 9.40
C MET A 48 -0.72 -11.33 10.76
N THR A 49 -1.30 -12.09 11.68
CA THR A 49 -1.55 -11.59 13.04
C THR A 49 -0.21 -11.38 13.76
N SER A 50 -0.16 -10.46 14.73
CA SER A 50 1.06 -10.25 15.51
C SER A 50 1.52 -11.55 16.20
N SER A 51 0.58 -12.37 16.69
CA SER A 51 0.89 -13.66 17.32
C SER A 51 1.58 -14.64 16.36
N ASP A 52 1.05 -14.77 15.14
CA ASP A 52 1.63 -15.65 14.13
C ASP A 52 3.00 -15.15 13.66
N PHE A 53 3.16 -13.83 13.52
CA PHE A 53 4.42 -13.21 13.15
C PHE A 53 5.52 -13.48 14.17
N TYR A 54 5.25 -13.28 15.46
CA TYR A 54 6.24 -13.51 16.49
C TYR A 54 6.56 -14.99 16.67
N SER A 55 5.55 -15.87 16.59
CA SER A 55 5.76 -17.32 16.67
C SER A 55 6.62 -17.83 15.50
N HIS A 56 6.32 -17.37 14.28
CA HIS A 56 7.11 -17.69 13.09
C HIS A 56 8.55 -17.19 13.24
N CYS A 57 8.77 -15.91 13.60
CA CYS A 57 10.11 -15.36 13.81
C CYS A 57 10.90 -16.13 14.89
N TRP A 58 10.23 -16.56 15.96
CA TRP A 58 10.86 -17.36 17.02
C TRP A 58 11.37 -18.70 16.48
N ASP A 59 10.58 -19.37 15.63
CA ASP A 59 11.00 -20.62 15.00
C ASP A 59 12.12 -20.42 13.98
N LEU A 60 12.14 -19.30 13.24
CA LEU A 60 13.25 -18.95 12.36
C LEU A 60 14.54 -18.65 13.17
N ASN A 61 14.42 -18.04 14.35
CA ASN A 61 15.55 -17.77 15.25
C ASN A 61 16.16 -19.06 15.80
N LYS A 62 15.35 -20.05 16.18
CA LYS A 62 15.86 -21.39 16.58
C LYS A 62 16.69 -22.05 15.48
N LYS A 63 16.38 -21.76 14.22
CA LYS A 63 17.08 -22.25 13.02
C LYS A 63 18.28 -21.37 12.62
N ASN A 64 18.60 -20.33 13.40
CA ASN A 64 19.63 -19.31 13.12
C ASN A 64 19.43 -18.55 11.79
N TRP A 65 18.18 -18.39 11.33
CA TRP A 65 17.89 -17.70 10.06
C TRP A 65 17.70 -16.18 10.19
N PHE A 66 17.39 -15.67 11.38
CA PHE A 66 17.22 -14.23 11.65
C PHE A 66 18.28 -13.69 12.60
N LEU A 67 18.36 -14.25 13.81
CA LEU A 67 19.35 -13.87 14.81
C LEU A 67 20.18 -15.10 15.21
N ARG A 68 21.50 -14.94 15.27
CA ARG A 68 22.38 -15.93 15.90
C ARG A 68 22.29 -15.72 17.42
N VAL A 69 21.45 -16.50 18.09
CA VAL A 69 21.27 -16.43 19.56
C VAL A 69 22.57 -16.79 20.32
N HIS A 70 23.54 -17.43 19.64
CA HIS A 70 24.85 -17.77 20.20
C HIS A 70 25.75 -16.57 20.55
N GLN A 71 25.32 -15.33 20.30
CA GLN A 71 26.04 -14.09 20.65
C GLN A 71 25.46 -13.37 21.89
N ILE A 72 24.42 -13.91 22.56
CA ILE A 72 23.76 -13.26 23.71
C ILE A 72 24.02 -14.02 25.02
N THR A 73 24.83 -15.07 24.98
CA THR A 73 25.20 -15.89 26.15
C THR A 73 26.71 -16.01 26.35
N GLN A 74 27.47 -15.06 25.77
CA GLN A 74 28.90 -14.86 26.02
C GLN A 74 29.10 -13.47 26.61
#